data_AF-A0A6G0W0D6-F1
#
_entry.id   AF-A0A6G0W0D6-F1
#
_cell.length_a   1.000
_cell.length_b   1.000
_cell.length_c   1.000
_cell.angle_alpha   90.00
_cell.angle_beta   90.00
_cell.angle_gamma   90.00
#
_symmetry.space_group_name_H-M   'P 1'
#
loop_
_entity.id
_entity.type
_entity.pdbx_description
1 polymer ?
#
loop_
_entity_poly.entity_id
_entity_poly.type
_entity_poly.pdbx_seq_one_letter_code
_entity_poly.pdbx_strand_id
1 'polypeptide(L)'
;MNHLYQRNFLRLSDFSNTELENIIMLSEKLKKIKKNNQETQLLKKKNIALIFEKESTRTRCSFEIAAFDQGAHVTYLGPGSTHLGIKESIEDTAKVLSRLYDGIEYRGHNHGVIETLAKHSNVPVWNGLTEKFHPTQIIADLLTMKEVCPKKQFSEIKCAYVGDSHNNIANTLLEASSILGLDLRLISPKECWPEKNILHLCQEKSKKNKRQIICTEDIQEGIKNVDFIYTDVWVSMGEPKSIWKERITLLKNYQVNQNMIDMTNNPDVKLRNSLYKKNIISINDLKHDELELVLKKSAILKKKPEPNLLKNKIIASCFFEASTRTRLSFETAIYRLGASIIGFSDGNNISLSKKGESLADTISVISSYVDAIIIRHPQEGSARLAAKFSNSIPVFNAGDGSNQHPTQTLLDLFTIKETQYRLDNLNIAMVGDLKYGRTVHSLTQALAKYKKNKFFFISPDALTMPNYINDMLLEKKISWTRCQNIEEIISDIDILYMTRVQKERLESTEYANAKSKFILNTKILKNARSNLKILHPLPRIDEIDYAVDYTPY
;
A
#
# COMPACT_ATOMS: atom_id res chain seq x y z
N MET A 1 34.48 14.72 23.06
CA MET A 1 33.68 13.78 23.87
C MET A 1 32.42 13.44 23.08
N ASN A 2 31.88 12.21 23.16
CA ASN A 2 30.60 11.90 22.51
C ASN A 2 29.46 12.53 23.33
N HIS A 3 28.95 13.67 22.88
CA HIS A 3 27.92 14.47 23.58
C HIS A 3 26.55 13.76 23.71
N LEU A 4 26.38 12.58 23.10
CA LEU A 4 25.18 11.75 23.17
C LEU A 4 25.31 10.57 24.15
N TYR A 5 26.50 10.29 24.68
CA TYR A 5 26.71 9.16 25.59
C TYR A 5 25.97 9.36 26.92
N GLN A 6 25.24 8.33 27.36
CA GLN A 6 24.43 8.34 28.60
C GLN A 6 23.36 9.45 28.66
N ARG A 7 22.92 9.94 27.50
CA ARG A 7 21.94 11.02 27.41
C ARG A 7 20.55 10.50 27.04
N ASN A 8 19.53 11.08 27.67
CA ASN A 8 18.12 10.85 27.34
C ASN A 8 17.75 11.45 25.99
N PHE A 9 16.75 10.89 25.32
CA PHE A 9 16.14 11.45 24.10
C PHE A 9 14.63 11.56 24.33
N LEU A 10 14.16 12.70 24.84
CA LEU A 10 12.75 12.88 25.17
C LEU A 10 11.99 13.63 24.06
N ARG A 11 12.65 14.59 23.42
CA ARG A 11 12.11 15.41 22.32
C ARG A 11 13.24 15.97 21.46
N LEU A 12 12.93 16.51 20.27
CA LEU A 12 14.00 16.99 19.37
C LEU A 12 14.68 18.26 19.88
N SER A 13 13.93 19.13 20.58
CA SER A 13 14.48 20.37 21.15
C SER A 13 15.54 20.18 22.22
N ASP A 14 15.75 18.95 22.70
CA ASP A 14 16.84 18.62 23.61
C ASP A 14 18.20 18.70 22.89
N PHE A 15 18.22 18.62 21.56
CA PHE A 15 19.43 18.53 20.76
C PHE A 15 19.69 19.80 19.95
N SER A 16 20.97 20.09 19.74
CA SER A 16 21.43 21.10 18.78
C SER A 16 21.27 20.62 17.34
N ASN A 17 21.39 21.55 16.38
CA ASN A 17 21.36 21.24 14.95
C ASN A 17 22.41 20.17 14.59
N THR A 18 23.67 20.39 14.98
CA THR A 18 24.78 19.46 14.72
C THR A 18 24.54 18.06 15.31
N GLU A 19 23.94 17.98 16.51
CA GLU A 19 23.63 16.70 17.14
C GLU A 19 22.55 15.92 16.38
N LEU A 20 21.47 16.59 15.95
CA LEU A 20 20.42 15.95 15.15
C LEU A 20 20.96 15.49 13.78
N GLU A 21 21.76 16.32 13.10
CA GLU A 21 22.40 15.92 11.85
C GLU A 21 23.31 14.70 12.03
N ASN A 22 24.07 14.65 13.13
CA ASN A 22 24.91 13.49 13.47
C ASN A 22 24.08 12.22 13.72
N ILE A 23 22.93 12.33 14.40
CA ILE A 23 22.01 11.20 14.60
C ILE A 23 21.48 10.70 13.26
N ILE A 24 21.11 11.60 12.35
CA ILE A 24 20.60 11.24 11.02
C ILE A 24 21.70 10.59 10.17
N MET A 25 22.90 11.15 10.15
CA MET A 25 24.06 10.57 9.45
C MET A 25 24.45 9.20 9.99
N LEU A 26 24.45 9.02 11.32
CA LEU A 26 24.69 7.71 11.93
C LEU A 26 23.61 6.71 11.50
N SER A 27 22.33 7.14 11.48
CA SER A 27 21.22 6.31 11.05
C SER A 27 21.37 5.85 9.59
N GLU A 28 21.76 6.77 8.69
CA GLU A 28 22.06 6.47 7.28
C GLU A 28 23.23 5.47 7.16
N LYS A 29 24.31 5.70 7.92
CA LYS A 29 25.49 4.83 7.94
C LYS A 29 25.13 3.42 8.39
N LEU A 30 24.42 3.27 9.51
CA LEU A 30 23.99 1.97 10.04
C LEU A 30 23.10 1.24 9.03
N LYS A 31 22.14 1.94 8.42
CA LYS A 31 21.29 1.37 7.35
C LYS A 31 22.11 0.85 6.17
N LYS A 32 23.12 1.60 5.71
CA LYS A 32 24.01 1.20 4.60
C LYS A 32 24.88 0.01 4.97
N ILE A 33 25.46 0.01 6.17
CA ILE A 33 26.30 -1.06 6.69
C ILE A 33 25.48 -2.36 6.82
N LYS A 34 24.28 -2.30 7.42
CA LYS A 34 23.36 -3.44 7.53
C LYS A 34 23.00 -3.99 6.15
N LYS A 35 22.65 -3.12 5.19
CA LYS A 35 22.33 -3.50 3.80
C LYS A 35 23.48 -4.26 3.11
N ASN A 36 24.72 -3.96 3.48
CA ASN A 36 25.91 -4.59 2.93
C ASN A 36 26.39 -5.80 3.75
N ASN A 37 25.64 -6.23 4.79
CA ASN A 37 26.03 -7.29 5.73
C ASN A 37 27.38 -7.00 6.43
N GLN A 38 27.69 -5.73 6.69
CA GLN A 38 28.95 -5.29 7.31
C GLN A 38 28.75 -4.79 8.75
N GLU A 39 27.59 -5.07 9.35
CA GLU A 39 27.21 -4.52 10.65
C GLU A 39 28.10 -5.05 11.78
N THR A 40 28.63 -4.11 12.54
CA THR A 40 29.38 -4.39 13.75
C THR A 40 28.47 -4.11 14.93
N GLN A 41 28.24 -5.13 15.75
CA GLN A 41 27.42 -5.04 16.96
C GLN A 41 28.12 -4.20 18.04
N LEU A 42 27.56 -3.01 18.35
CA LEU A 42 28.11 -2.10 19.35
C LEU A 42 27.44 -2.20 20.72
N LEU A 43 26.33 -2.94 20.83
CA LEU A 43 25.52 -3.05 22.05
C LEU A 43 25.50 -4.49 22.61
N LYS A 44 26.54 -5.29 22.32
CA LYS A 44 26.69 -6.64 22.89
C LYS A 44 26.56 -6.61 24.41
N LYS A 45 25.76 -7.54 24.96
CA LYS A 45 25.49 -7.71 26.40
C LYS A 45 24.72 -6.56 27.05
N LYS A 46 24.19 -5.61 26.27
CA LYS A 46 23.29 -4.58 26.77
C LYS A 46 21.87 -5.09 26.84
N ASN A 47 21.14 -4.74 27.89
CA ASN A 47 19.73 -5.09 28.06
C ASN A 47 18.87 -3.83 27.95
N ILE A 48 17.85 -3.84 27.11
CA ILE A 48 16.95 -2.70 26.90
C ILE A 48 15.53 -3.09 27.31
N ALA A 49 14.88 -2.26 28.11
CA ALA A 49 13.45 -2.39 28.41
C ALA A 49 12.64 -1.56 27.41
N LEU A 50 11.60 -2.16 26.81
CA LEU A 50 10.61 -1.46 25.99
C LEU A 50 9.29 -1.35 26.75
N ILE A 51 8.95 -0.16 27.24
CA ILE A 51 7.73 0.08 28.01
C ILE A 51 6.65 0.62 27.08
N PHE A 52 5.62 -0.18 26.82
CA PHE A 52 4.52 0.18 25.95
C PHE A 52 3.20 0.21 26.74
N GLU A 53 2.69 1.40 27.04
CA GLU A 53 1.33 1.56 27.60
C GLU A 53 0.24 1.41 26.52
N LYS A 54 0.63 1.57 25.24
CA LYS A 54 -0.24 1.34 24.07
C LYS A 54 0.41 0.30 23.17
N GLU A 55 -0.37 -0.65 22.66
CA GLU A 55 0.15 -1.65 21.73
C GLU A 55 0.61 -1.01 20.40
N SER A 56 1.65 -1.56 19.79
CA SER A 56 2.01 -1.31 18.38
C SER A 56 2.96 -2.37 17.90
N THR A 57 2.49 -3.18 16.95
CA THR A 57 3.31 -4.21 16.30
C THR A 57 4.49 -3.58 15.55
N ARG A 58 4.24 -2.52 14.77
CA ARG A 58 5.29 -1.86 13.96
C ARG A 58 6.39 -1.28 14.83
N THR A 59 6.00 -0.54 15.87
CA THR A 59 6.95 0.20 16.71
C THR A 59 7.79 -0.79 17.53
N ARG A 60 7.15 -1.80 18.13
CA ARG A 60 7.87 -2.86 18.88
C ARG A 60 8.89 -3.57 17.99
N CYS A 61 8.47 -4.04 16.82
CA CYS A 61 9.37 -4.76 15.90
C CYS A 61 10.56 -3.90 15.48
N SER A 62 10.38 -2.59 15.23
CA SER A 62 11.50 -1.71 14.89
C SER A 62 12.53 -1.60 16.01
N PHE A 63 12.10 -1.44 17.26
CA PHE A 63 13.01 -1.34 18.41
C PHE A 63 13.71 -2.67 18.71
N GLU A 64 12.97 -3.78 18.68
CA GLU A 64 13.53 -5.13 18.87
C GLU A 64 14.61 -5.43 17.83
N ILE A 65 14.31 -5.22 16.54
CA ILE A 65 15.28 -5.48 15.47
C ILE A 65 16.50 -4.57 15.60
N ALA A 66 16.32 -3.26 15.88
CA ALA A 66 17.45 -2.36 16.07
C ALA A 66 18.37 -2.78 17.23
N ALA A 67 17.80 -3.27 18.33
CA ALA A 67 18.56 -3.79 19.46
C ALA A 67 19.29 -5.11 19.09
N PHE A 68 18.59 -6.06 18.46
CA PHE A 68 19.16 -7.35 18.08
C PHE A 68 20.26 -7.24 17.03
N ASP A 69 20.08 -6.38 16.02
CA ASP A 69 21.11 -6.08 15.01
C ASP A 69 22.40 -5.58 15.66
N GLN A 70 22.27 -4.81 16.74
CA GLN A 70 23.39 -4.28 17.53
C GLN A 70 23.88 -5.21 18.64
N GLY A 71 23.27 -6.38 18.82
CA GLY A 71 23.66 -7.42 19.77
C GLY A 71 23.15 -7.22 21.21
N ALA A 72 22.19 -6.32 21.42
CA ALA A 72 21.51 -6.15 22.70
C ALA A 72 20.39 -7.17 22.89
N HIS A 73 19.98 -7.39 24.14
CA HIS A 73 18.77 -8.13 24.51
C HIS A 73 17.64 -7.15 24.84
N VAL A 74 16.41 -7.60 24.65
CA VAL A 74 15.23 -6.78 24.85
C VAL A 74 14.24 -7.50 25.75
N THR A 75 13.67 -6.76 26.72
CA THR A 75 12.46 -7.16 27.43
C THR A 75 11.31 -6.24 27.03
N TYR A 76 10.26 -6.81 26.43
CA TYR A 76 9.05 -6.07 26.10
C TYR A 76 8.07 -6.09 27.28
N LEU A 77 7.69 -4.90 27.74
CA LEU A 77 6.73 -4.65 28.80
C LEU A 77 5.50 -3.97 28.19
N GLY A 78 4.58 -4.78 27.67
CA GLY A 78 3.36 -4.30 27.01
C GLY A 78 2.22 -3.88 27.95
N PRO A 79 1.07 -3.46 27.38
CA PRO A 79 -0.06 -3.00 28.18
C PRO A 79 -0.58 -4.08 29.13
N GLY A 80 -0.82 -3.71 30.39
CA GLY A 80 -1.23 -4.64 31.44
C GLY A 80 -0.11 -5.51 32.03
N SER A 81 1.10 -5.51 31.45
CA SER A 81 2.25 -6.22 32.02
C SER A 81 3.05 -5.39 33.04
N THR A 82 2.80 -4.08 33.12
CA THR A 82 3.46 -3.17 34.05
C THR A 82 2.50 -2.65 35.12
N HIS A 83 3.03 -2.41 36.32
CA HIS A 83 2.31 -1.75 37.42
C HIS A 83 2.51 -0.23 37.46
N LEU A 84 3.14 0.33 36.42
CA LEU A 84 3.52 1.72 36.27
C LEU A 84 2.34 2.66 36.55
N GLY A 85 2.45 3.46 37.62
CA GLY A 85 1.43 4.46 38.00
C GLY A 85 0.13 3.89 38.58
N ILE A 86 0.02 2.57 38.76
CA ILE A 86 -1.18 1.91 39.32
C ILE A 86 -0.87 1.24 40.66
N LYS A 87 0.11 0.34 40.71
CA LYS A 87 0.55 -0.32 41.96
C LYS A 87 1.96 0.09 42.39
N GLU A 88 2.74 0.69 41.49
CA GLU A 88 4.09 1.19 41.76
C GLU A 88 4.23 2.60 41.19
N SER A 89 4.90 3.49 41.92
CA SER A 89 5.14 4.85 41.45
C SER A 89 6.07 4.84 40.23
N ILE A 90 5.92 5.82 39.32
CA ILE A 90 6.79 5.94 38.15
C ILE A 90 8.25 6.12 38.56
N GLU A 91 8.49 6.84 39.67
CA GLU A 91 9.82 7.04 40.25
C GLU A 91 10.46 5.72 40.72
N ASP A 92 9.72 4.89 41.44
CA ASP A 92 10.26 3.61 41.94
C ASP A 92 10.51 2.65 40.79
N THR A 93 9.58 2.57 39.82
CA THR A 93 9.80 1.78 38.60
C THR A 93 11.05 2.25 37.85
N ALA A 94 11.28 3.56 37.71
CA ALA A 94 12.49 4.11 37.08
C ALA A 94 13.77 3.66 37.80
N LYS A 95 13.80 3.76 39.12
CA LYS A 95 14.96 3.36 39.95
C LYS A 95 15.24 1.86 39.86
N VAL A 96 14.20 1.02 39.80
CA VAL A 96 14.32 -0.43 39.67
C VAL A 96 14.81 -0.82 38.28
N LEU A 97 14.14 -0.34 37.24
CA LEU A 97 14.48 -0.71 35.85
C LEU A 97 15.88 -0.22 35.46
N SER A 98 16.29 0.96 35.91
CA SER A 98 17.64 1.48 35.63
C SER A 98 18.79 0.71 36.32
N ARG A 99 18.49 -0.21 37.25
CA ARG A 99 19.48 -1.15 37.82
C ARG A 99 19.52 -2.48 37.06
N LEU A 100 18.48 -2.81 36.32
CA LEU A 100 18.33 -4.08 35.60
C LEU A 100 18.68 -3.95 34.11
N TYR A 101 18.40 -2.79 33.52
CA TYR A 101 18.55 -2.50 32.10
C TYR A 101 19.56 -1.38 31.88
N ASP A 102 20.22 -1.41 30.73
CA ASP A 102 21.18 -0.40 30.27
C ASP A 102 20.51 0.78 29.52
N GLY A 103 19.21 0.67 29.24
CA GLY A 103 18.43 1.69 28.55
C GLY A 103 16.94 1.36 28.58
N ILE A 104 16.11 2.40 28.52
CA ILE A 104 14.66 2.29 28.60
C ILE A 104 14.05 3.05 27.43
N GLU A 105 13.28 2.37 26.59
CA GLU A 105 12.37 3.03 25.67
C GLU A 105 10.98 3.12 26.31
N TYR A 106 10.31 4.24 26.08
CA TYR A 106 8.95 4.47 26.55
C TYR A 106 8.05 4.93 25.41
N ARG A 107 6.93 4.22 25.27
CA ARG A 107 5.81 4.59 24.42
C ARG A 107 4.51 4.56 25.22
N GLY A 108 3.95 5.73 25.46
CA GLY A 108 2.72 5.84 26.23
C GLY A 108 1.88 7.03 25.86
N HIS A 109 1.04 7.44 26.82
CA HIS A 109 0.33 8.70 26.69
C HIS A 109 1.21 9.79 27.31
N ASN A 110 1.05 10.04 28.61
CA ASN A 110 1.45 11.27 29.29
C ASN A 110 2.96 11.58 29.21
N HIS A 111 3.32 12.73 28.63
CA HIS A 111 4.73 13.16 28.53
C HIS A 111 5.41 13.38 29.89
N GLY A 112 4.67 13.71 30.94
CA GLY A 112 5.23 13.82 32.29
C GLY A 112 5.72 12.48 32.85
N VAL A 113 5.19 11.34 32.36
CA VAL A 113 5.65 10.00 32.76
C VAL A 113 7.07 9.79 32.27
N ILE A 114 7.35 10.08 31.00
CA ILE A 114 8.70 9.89 30.46
C ILE A 114 9.71 10.87 31.06
N GLU A 115 9.31 12.11 31.35
CA GLU A 115 10.16 13.07 32.08
C GLU A 115 10.52 12.54 33.48
N THR A 116 9.56 11.94 34.18
CA THR A 116 9.79 11.32 35.49
C THR A 116 10.70 10.10 35.38
N LEU A 117 10.45 9.20 34.40
CA LEU A 117 11.34 8.07 34.13
C LEU A 117 12.77 8.55 33.87
N ALA A 118 12.95 9.55 33.02
CA ALA A 118 14.25 10.10 32.64
C ALA A 118 14.98 10.80 33.80
N LYS A 119 14.24 11.46 34.70
CA LYS A 119 14.80 12.15 35.87
C LYS A 119 15.28 11.18 36.95
N HIS A 120 14.60 10.05 37.14
CA HIS A 120 14.87 9.10 38.22
C HIS A 120 15.59 7.82 37.77
N SER A 121 15.82 7.64 36.46
CA SER A 121 16.65 6.56 35.90
C SER A 121 18.12 6.99 35.81
N ASN A 122 19.03 6.08 36.15
CA ASN A 122 20.47 6.27 35.95
C ASN A 122 20.97 5.76 34.58
N VAL A 123 20.05 5.46 33.66
CA VAL A 123 20.32 4.96 32.30
C VAL A 123 19.52 5.76 31.28
N PRO A 124 19.92 5.78 29.99
CA PRO A 124 19.23 6.55 28.96
C PRO A 124 17.77 6.14 28.81
N VAL A 125 16.89 7.14 28.75
CA VAL A 125 15.47 7.00 28.45
C VAL A 125 15.16 7.61 27.09
N TRP A 126 14.50 6.84 26.21
CA TRP A 126 14.18 7.22 24.84
C TRP A 126 12.67 7.27 24.62
N ASN A 127 12.19 8.37 24.04
CA ASN A 127 10.78 8.56 23.72
C ASN A 127 10.43 7.88 22.39
N GLY A 128 9.68 6.78 22.46
CA GLY A 128 8.98 6.21 21.32
C GLY A 128 7.88 7.15 20.84
N LEU A 129 6.92 7.45 21.73
CA LEU A 129 5.76 8.31 21.50
C LEU A 129 5.11 8.73 22.82
N THR A 130 4.68 10.00 22.90
CA THR A 130 3.75 10.55 23.91
C THR A 130 2.60 11.31 23.23
N GLU A 131 1.59 11.82 23.97
CA GLU A 131 0.60 12.73 23.35
C GLU A 131 1.21 14.02 22.82
N LYS A 132 2.34 14.45 23.38
CA LYS A 132 2.98 15.72 22.99
C LYS A 132 3.99 15.58 21.86
N PHE A 133 4.75 14.48 21.82
CA PHE A 133 5.85 14.33 20.86
C PHE A 133 5.99 12.90 20.33
N HIS A 134 6.49 12.77 19.11
CA HIS A 134 6.79 11.49 18.47
C HIS A 134 8.16 11.55 17.75
N PRO A 135 9.26 11.70 18.51
CA PRO A 135 10.59 11.92 17.94
C PRO A 135 11.08 10.72 17.11
N THR A 136 10.72 9.50 17.49
CA THR A 136 11.06 8.29 16.73
C THR A 136 10.57 8.35 15.28
N GLN A 137 9.32 8.80 15.06
CA GLN A 137 8.76 8.91 13.72
C GLN A 137 9.42 10.05 12.93
N ILE A 138 9.61 11.22 13.55
CA ILE A 138 10.21 12.37 12.85
C ILE A 138 11.69 12.14 12.49
N ILE A 139 12.48 11.44 13.31
CA ILE A 139 13.85 11.07 12.92
C ILE A 139 13.84 10.15 11.67
N ALA A 140 12.91 9.20 11.60
CA ALA A 140 12.75 8.35 10.42
C ALA A 140 12.32 9.15 9.19
N ASP A 141 11.44 10.14 9.36
CA ASP A 141 10.97 11.01 8.28
C ASP A 141 12.08 11.95 7.79
N LEU A 142 12.88 12.53 8.69
CA LEU A 142 14.04 13.36 8.34
C LEU A 142 15.10 12.57 7.58
N LEU A 143 15.39 11.33 7.99
CA LEU A 143 16.26 10.43 7.23
C LEU A 143 15.68 10.18 5.83
N THR A 144 14.38 9.92 5.72
CA THR A 144 13.71 9.71 4.43
C THR A 144 13.80 10.96 3.54
N MET A 145 13.57 12.15 4.09
CA MET A 145 13.73 13.41 3.36
C MET A 145 15.14 13.57 2.82
N LYS A 146 16.16 13.23 3.63
CA LYS A 146 17.56 13.28 3.20
C LYS A 146 17.88 12.27 2.10
N GLU A 147 17.34 11.05 2.18
CA GLU A 147 17.53 10.02 1.14
C GLU A 147 16.86 10.40 -0.19
N VAL A 148 15.69 11.05 -0.13
CA VAL A 148 14.95 11.51 -1.32
C VAL A 148 15.61 12.76 -1.94
N CYS A 149 16.14 13.66 -1.11
CA CYS A 149 16.79 14.90 -1.53
C CYS A 149 18.23 15.00 -1.02
N PRO A 150 19.16 14.11 -1.45
CA PRO A 150 20.50 13.99 -0.85
C PRO A 150 21.35 15.26 -1.00
N LYS A 151 21.11 16.03 -2.07
CA LYS A 151 21.82 17.27 -2.37
C LYS A 151 21.31 18.47 -1.58
N LYS A 152 20.10 18.42 -1.02
CA LYS A 152 19.51 19.53 -0.25
C LYS A 152 19.93 19.46 1.21
N GLN A 153 20.17 20.61 1.82
CA GLN A 153 20.17 20.78 3.26
C GLN A 153 18.72 20.85 3.77
N PHE A 154 18.47 20.54 5.05
CA PHE A 154 17.11 20.63 5.60
C PHE A 154 16.52 22.03 5.49
N SER A 155 17.35 23.07 5.55
CA SER A 155 16.97 24.47 5.33
C SER A 155 16.46 24.79 3.93
N GLU A 156 16.73 23.94 2.95
CA GLU A 156 16.30 24.09 1.55
C GLU A 156 15.08 23.23 1.22
N ILE A 157 14.59 22.46 2.20
CA ILE A 157 13.45 21.56 2.03
C ILE A 157 12.18 22.24 2.53
N LYS A 158 11.15 22.17 1.70
CA LYS A 158 9.79 22.67 1.99
C LYS A 158 8.87 21.50 2.29
N CYS A 159 8.29 21.48 3.48
CA CYS A 159 7.40 20.42 3.95
C CYS A 159 6.04 21.00 4.35
N ALA A 160 4.98 20.54 3.69
CA ALA A 160 3.62 20.80 4.11
C ALA A 160 3.11 19.65 4.98
N TYR A 161 2.58 19.96 6.16
CA TYR A 161 1.73 19.05 6.92
C TYR A 161 0.28 19.45 6.69
N VAL A 162 -0.54 18.55 6.18
CA VAL A 162 -1.94 18.80 5.80
C VAL A 162 -2.88 18.00 6.69
N GLY A 163 -3.98 18.63 7.13
CA GLY A 163 -5.05 17.97 7.89
C GLY A 163 -5.06 18.38 9.36
N ASP A 164 -5.12 17.42 10.28
CA ASP A 164 -5.12 17.74 11.71
C ASP A 164 -3.69 17.96 12.22
N SER A 165 -3.32 19.22 12.46
CA SER A 165 -2.01 19.59 13.00
C SER A 165 -2.00 19.78 14.52
N HIS A 166 -3.07 19.42 15.24
CA HIS A 166 -3.12 19.51 16.69
C HIS A 166 -2.71 18.19 17.34
N ASN A 167 -1.48 17.74 17.05
CA ASN A 167 -1.01 16.43 17.51
C ASN A 167 0.51 16.39 17.74
N ASN A 168 0.97 15.24 18.25
CA ASN A 168 2.37 14.99 18.55
C ASN A 168 3.31 15.06 17.33
N ILE A 169 2.84 14.65 16.14
CA ILE A 169 3.63 14.72 14.91
C ILE A 169 3.90 16.17 14.54
N ALA A 170 2.86 17.00 14.47
CA ALA A 170 3.00 18.42 14.14
C ALA A 170 3.86 19.17 15.15
N ASN A 171 3.69 18.89 16.46
CA ASN A 171 4.57 19.43 17.50
C ASN A 171 6.04 19.05 17.26
N THR A 172 6.31 17.80 16.91
CA THR A 172 7.69 17.33 16.69
C THR A 172 8.26 17.86 15.37
N LEU A 173 7.44 18.07 14.34
CA LEU A 173 7.85 18.76 13.10
C LEU A 173 8.19 20.23 13.36
N LEU A 174 7.44 20.92 14.22
CA LEU A 174 7.77 22.28 14.64
C LEU A 174 9.16 22.34 15.29
N GLU A 175 9.48 21.37 16.15
CA GLU A 175 10.82 21.27 16.74
C GLU A 175 11.88 21.06 15.66
N ALA A 176 11.69 20.07 14.78
CA ALA A 176 12.61 19.77 13.69
C ALA A 176 12.85 21.00 12.79
N SER A 177 11.78 21.72 12.42
CA SER A 177 11.87 22.94 11.63
C SER A 177 12.65 24.04 12.36
N SER A 178 12.37 24.27 13.64
CA SER A 178 13.06 25.31 14.41
C SER A 178 14.58 25.05 14.54
N ILE A 179 14.98 23.77 14.61
CA ILE A 179 16.37 23.34 14.82
C ILE A 179 17.14 23.19 13.50
N LEU A 180 16.59 22.46 12.54
CA LEU A 180 17.24 22.11 11.26
C LEU A 180 16.95 23.11 10.14
N GLY A 181 15.84 23.83 10.24
CA GLY A 181 15.48 24.91 9.31
C GLY A 181 14.54 24.56 8.19
N LEU A 182 13.87 23.43 8.27
CA LEU A 182 12.80 23.04 7.36
C LEU A 182 11.79 24.19 7.17
N ASP A 183 11.47 24.58 5.94
CA ASP A 183 10.32 25.45 5.64
C ASP A 183 9.06 24.61 5.89
N LEU A 184 8.47 24.78 7.07
CA LEU A 184 7.34 23.98 7.55
C LEU A 184 6.04 24.76 7.41
N ARG A 185 5.06 24.12 6.78
CA ARG A 185 3.76 24.72 6.48
C ARG A 185 2.67 23.84 7.03
N LEU A 186 2.00 24.30 8.06
CA LEU A 186 0.87 23.59 8.67
C LEU A 186 -0.42 24.08 7.99
N ILE A 187 -1.03 23.20 7.23
CA ILE A 187 -2.18 23.48 6.36
C ILE A 187 -3.39 22.78 6.96
N SER A 188 -4.14 23.54 7.74
CA SER A 188 -5.17 22.99 8.61
C SER A 188 -6.18 24.07 9.00
N PRO A 189 -7.42 23.68 9.33
CA PRO A 189 -8.38 24.58 9.98
C PRO A 189 -7.75 25.20 11.24
N LYS A 190 -8.09 26.45 11.55
CA LYS A 190 -7.55 27.14 12.74
C LYS A 190 -7.76 26.37 14.04
N GLU A 191 -8.87 25.66 14.16
CA GLU A 191 -9.20 24.83 15.33
C GLU A 191 -8.25 23.63 15.49
N CYS A 192 -7.59 23.21 14.41
CA CYS A 192 -6.62 22.12 14.38
C CYS A 192 -5.17 22.60 14.40
N TRP A 193 -4.89 23.87 14.69
CA TRP A 193 -3.52 24.38 14.81
C TRP A 193 -2.85 23.87 16.08
N PRO A 194 -1.52 23.71 16.10
CA PRO A 194 -0.79 23.30 17.30
C PRO A 194 -1.02 24.24 18.49
N GLU A 195 -0.70 23.76 19.70
CA GLU A 195 -0.73 24.58 20.90
C GLU A 195 0.11 25.86 20.72
N LYS A 196 -0.50 27.02 21.04
CA LYS A 196 0.09 28.34 20.82
C LYS A 196 1.49 28.48 21.43
N ASN A 197 1.71 27.90 22.60
CA ASN A 197 2.99 28.00 23.30
C ASN A 197 4.12 27.29 22.53
N ILE A 198 3.87 26.08 22.02
CA ILE A 198 4.85 25.30 21.25
C ILE A 198 5.10 25.99 19.90
N LEU A 199 4.03 26.41 19.23
CA LEU A 199 4.10 27.11 17.94
C LEU A 199 4.91 28.40 18.06
N HIS A 200 4.59 29.26 19.02
CA HIS A 200 5.26 30.54 19.21
C HIS A 200 6.75 30.34 19.56
N LEU A 201 7.07 29.40 20.46
CA LEU A 201 8.45 29.10 20.80
C LEU A 201 9.27 28.66 19.58
N CYS A 202 8.70 27.79 18.74
CA CYS A 202 9.37 27.31 17.53
C CYS A 202 9.50 28.41 16.47
N GLN A 203 8.47 29.26 16.31
CA GLN A 203 8.51 30.42 15.40
C GLN A 203 9.58 31.43 15.83
N GLU A 204 9.69 31.75 17.11
CA GLU A 204 10.71 32.67 17.62
C GLU A 204 12.13 32.13 17.42
N LYS A 205 12.35 30.83 17.67
CA LYS A 205 13.63 30.17 17.35
C LYS A 205 13.92 30.18 15.85
N SER A 206 12.89 29.96 15.02
CA SER A 206 13.00 29.92 13.56
C SER A 206 13.34 31.29 12.94
N LYS A 207 12.75 32.38 13.47
CA LYS A 207 13.03 33.77 13.05
C LYS A 207 14.49 34.15 13.21
N LYS A 208 15.12 33.80 14.34
CA LYS A 208 16.56 34.06 14.59
C LYS A 208 17.45 33.44 13.51
N ASN A 209 16.97 32.38 12.88
CA ASN A 209 17.68 31.61 11.87
C ASN A 209 17.16 31.85 10.44
N LYS A 210 16.36 32.91 10.20
CA LYS A 210 15.75 33.27 8.90
C LYS A 210 14.93 32.15 8.24
N ARG A 211 14.28 31.30 9.03
CA ARG A 211 13.48 30.17 8.55
C ARG A 211 11.98 30.45 8.68
N GLN A 212 11.17 29.75 7.89
CA GLN A 212 9.73 29.99 7.79
C GLN A 212 8.93 28.83 8.41
N ILE A 213 8.10 29.15 9.41
CA ILE A 213 7.05 28.27 9.93
C ILE A 213 5.73 29.01 9.76
N ILE A 214 4.83 28.52 8.91
CA ILE A 214 3.51 29.10 8.70
C ILE A 214 2.41 28.13 9.13
N CYS A 215 1.33 28.68 9.66
CA CYS A 215 0.04 28.01 9.77
C CYS A 215 -0.94 28.74 8.86
N THR A 216 -1.63 28.03 7.99
CA THR A 216 -2.61 28.62 7.06
C THR A 216 -3.78 27.68 6.85
N GLU A 217 -4.95 28.25 6.63
CA GLU A 217 -6.15 27.53 6.18
C GLU A 217 -6.20 27.45 4.64
N ASP A 218 -5.40 28.28 3.96
CA ASP A 218 -5.31 28.31 2.50
C ASP A 218 -4.42 27.15 2.01
N ILE A 219 -5.08 26.14 1.44
CA ILE A 219 -4.41 24.98 0.85
C ILE A 219 -3.45 25.42 -0.25
N GLN A 220 -3.87 26.31 -1.16
CA GLN A 220 -3.10 26.70 -2.32
C GLN A 220 -1.84 27.47 -1.94
N GLU A 221 -1.95 28.37 -0.96
CA GLU A 221 -0.81 29.08 -0.39
C GLU A 221 0.18 28.08 0.25
N GLY A 222 -0.34 27.19 1.10
CA GLY A 222 0.50 26.30 1.89
C GLY A 222 1.26 25.27 1.03
N ILE A 223 0.60 24.63 0.06
CA ILE A 223 1.21 23.54 -0.73
C ILE A 223 2.10 24.05 -1.88
N LYS A 224 2.12 25.35 -2.18
CA LYS A 224 2.87 25.90 -3.32
C LYS A 224 4.37 25.61 -3.23
N ASN A 225 4.91 24.94 -4.24
CA ASN A 225 6.33 24.59 -4.39
C ASN A 225 6.91 23.77 -3.23
N VAL A 226 6.09 22.95 -2.55
CA VAL A 226 6.60 22.06 -1.49
C VAL A 226 7.33 20.87 -2.08
N ASP A 227 8.34 20.38 -1.36
CA ASP A 227 9.06 19.14 -1.69
C ASP A 227 8.33 17.91 -1.14
N PHE A 228 7.72 18.06 0.03
CA PHE A 228 7.01 16.98 0.75
C PHE A 228 5.62 17.43 1.20
N ILE A 229 4.66 16.50 1.08
CA ILE A 229 3.34 16.60 1.72
C ILE A 229 3.25 15.46 2.73
N TYR A 230 3.04 15.82 4.00
CA TYR A 230 2.79 14.94 5.11
C TYR A 230 1.32 15.05 5.54
N THR A 231 0.69 13.95 5.93
CA THR A 231 -0.64 13.92 6.56
C THR A 231 -0.69 12.74 7.53
N ASP A 232 -1.55 12.83 8.53
CA ASP A 232 -1.87 11.71 9.41
C ASP A 232 -3.39 11.46 9.44
N VAL A 233 -3.82 10.42 10.14
CA VAL A 233 -5.24 10.11 10.37
C VAL A 233 -5.94 11.26 11.09
N TRP A 234 -7.18 11.56 10.68
CA TRP A 234 -7.98 12.66 11.24
C TRP A 234 -8.69 12.33 12.54
N VAL A 235 -8.85 11.03 12.83
CA VAL A 235 -9.52 10.52 14.02
C VAL A 235 -8.71 9.35 14.56
N SER A 236 -8.52 9.32 15.88
CA SER A 236 -7.75 8.28 16.55
C SER A 236 -8.65 7.28 17.27
N MET A 237 -8.23 6.02 17.39
CA MET A 237 -9.03 4.98 18.06
C MET A 237 -9.29 5.24 19.56
N GLY A 238 -8.53 6.13 20.19
CA GLY A 238 -8.74 6.53 21.58
C GLY A 238 -9.76 7.67 21.77
N GLU A 239 -10.26 8.26 20.68
CA GLU A 239 -11.20 9.38 20.75
C GLU A 239 -12.66 8.90 20.73
N PRO A 240 -13.57 9.57 21.44
CA PRO A 240 -14.99 9.23 21.39
C PRO A 240 -15.52 9.23 19.95
N LYS A 241 -16.22 8.18 19.55
CA LYS A 241 -16.82 8.11 18.19
C LYS A 241 -17.76 9.27 17.88
N SER A 242 -18.33 9.91 18.90
CA SER A 242 -19.20 11.08 18.77
C SER A 242 -18.53 12.26 18.07
N ILE A 243 -17.21 12.46 18.23
CA ILE A 243 -16.50 13.60 17.63
C ILE A 243 -16.03 13.33 16.19
N TRP A 244 -16.09 12.07 15.73
CA TRP A 244 -15.53 11.69 14.43
C TRP A 244 -16.24 12.36 13.26
N LYS A 245 -17.58 12.46 13.31
CA LYS A 245 -18.38 13.03 12.22
C LYS A 245 -18.03 14.52 12.00
N GLU A 246 -17.87 15.26 13.09
CA GLU A 246 -17.50 16.67 13.04
C GLU A 246 -16.07 16.85 12.52
N ARG A 247 -15.08 16.12 13.06
CA ARG A 247 -13.69 16.17 12.58
C ARG A 247 -13.56 15.80 11.11
N ILE A 248 -14.24 14.75 10.66
CA ILE A 248 -14.21 14.33 9.25
C ILE A 248 -14.79 15.45 8.38
N THR A 249 -15.88 16.09 8.81
CA THR A 249 -16.51 17.19 8.05
C THR A 249 -15.55 18.38 7.93
N LEU A 250 -14.90 18.76 9.03
CA LEU A 250 -13.94 19.85 9.09
C LEU A 250 -12.70 19.60 8.22
N LEU A 251 -12.17 18.37 8.24
CA LEU A 251 -10.90 18.02 7.60
C LEU A 251 -11.06 17.49 6.16
N LYS A 252 -12.28 17.23 5.70
CA LYS A 252 -12.55 16.64 4.38
C LYS A 252 -11.91 17.42 3.23
N ASN A 253 -11.93 18.75 3.31
CA ASN A 253 -11.35 19.63 2.28
C ASN A 253 -9.83 19.59 2.26
N TYR A 254 -9.20 19.17 3.36
CA TYR A 254 -7.75 19.00 3.52
C TYR A 254 -7.30 17.58 3.14
N GLN A 255 -8.15 16.78 2.48
CA GLN A 255 -7.73 15.48 1.96
C GLN A 255 -6.62 15.64 0.93
N VAL A 256 -5.48 15.05 1.23
CA VAL A 256 -4.40 14.90 0.26
C VAL A 256 -4.88 14.00 -0.88
N ASN A 257 -5.03 14.58 -2.06
CA ASN A 257 -5.51 13.93 -3.28
C ASN A 257 -4.70 14.44 -4.49
N GLN A 258 -4.97 13.92 -5.69
CA GLN A 258 -4.21 14.29 -6.89
C GLN A 258 -4.32 15.79 -7.21
N ASN A 259 -5.48 16.41 -7.00
CA ASN A 259 -5.64 17.85 -7.20
C ASN A 259 -4.69 18.65 -6.30
N MET A 260 -4.57 18.29 -5.02
CA MET A 260 -3.62 18.94 -4.11
C MET A 260 -2.17 18.73 -4.54
N ILE A 261 -1.81 17.55 -5.06
CA ILE A 261 -0.47 17.28 -5.62
C ILE A 261 -0.21 18.19 -6.82
N ASP A 262 -1.17 18.30 -7.74
CA ASP A 262 -1.01 19.11 -8.96
C ASP A 262 -0.86 20.60 -8.64
N MET A 263 -1.59 21.08 -7.62
CA MET A 263 -1.50 22.46 -7.16
C MET A 263 -0.12 22.81 -6.59
N THR A 264 0.73 21.84 -6.25
CA THR A 264 2.10 22.10 -5.75
C THR A 264 2.98 22.78 -6.77
N ASN A 265 2.67 22.65 -8.06
CA ASN A 265 3.55 23.03 -9.18
C ASN A 265 4.96 22.42 -9.10
N ASN A 266 5.14 21.34 -8.33
CA ASN A 266 6.39 20.61 -8.23
C ASN A 266 6.18 19.20 -8.79
N PRO A 267 6.66 18.88 -10.02
CA PRO A 267 6.49 17.56 -10.62
C PRO A 267 7.19 16.46 -9.82
N ASP A 268 8.13 16.83 -8.94
CA ASP A 268 8.88 15.91 -8.09
C ASP A 268 8.26 15.67 -6.71
N VAL A 269 7.16 16.33 -6.35
CA VAL A 269 6.54 16.17 -5.03
C VAL A 269 6.23 14.69 -4.75
N LYS A 270 6.73 14.17 -3.63
CA LYS A 270 6.60 12.76 -3.30
C LYS A 270 5.45 12.56 -2.32
N LEU A 271 4.36 11.95 -2.79
CA LEU A 271 3.30 11.41 -1.95
C LEU A 271 3.52 9.92 -1.68
N ARG A 272 3.02 9.42 -0.55
CA ARG A 272 2.82 7.98 -0.35
C ARG A 272 1.82 7.49 -1.42
N ASN A 273 2.26 6.62 -2.33
CA ASN A 273 1.46 6.04 -3.42
C ASN A 273 0.10 5.52 -2.89
N SER A 274 -1.01 5.82 -3.57
CA SER A 274 -2.38 5.42 -3.18
C SER A 274 -2.59 3.90 -3.07
N LEU A 275 -1.76 3.12 -3.77
CA LEU A 275 -1.78 1.65 -3.71
C LEU A 275 -0.78 1.07 -2.70
N TYR A 276 -0.01 1.89 -1.99
CA TYR A 276 0.96 1.40 -1.02
C TYR A 276 0.27 0.67 0.14
N LYS A 277 0.63 -0.61 0.34
CA LYS A 277 0.01 -1.53 1.31
C LYS A 277 -1.49 -1.76 1.13
N LYS A 278 -2.05 -1.45 -0.05
CA LYS A 278 -3.45 -1.76 -0.36
C LYS A 278 -3.58 -3.22 -0.80
N ASN A 279 -4.64 -3.89 -0.34
CA ASN A 279 -5.01 -5.21 -0.84
C ASN A 279 -5.61 -5.08 -2.25
N ILE A 280 -5.26 -5.99 -3.16
CA ILE A 280 -5.81 -6.05 -4.52
C ILE A 280 -6.70 -7.29 -4.61
N ILE A 281 -7.96 -7.14 -4.20
CA ILE A 281 -8.91 -8.26 -4.06
C ILE A 281 -9.92 -8.30 -5.21
N SER A 282 -10.53 -7.15 -5.53
CA SER A 282 -11.49 -7.00 -6.63
C SER A 282 -11.20 -5.77 -7.46
N ILE A 283 -11.53 -5.82 -8.74
CA ILE A 283 -11.51 -4.65 -9.63
C ILE A 283 -12.46 -3.54 -9.16
N ASN A 284 -13.56 -3.91 -8.49
CA ASN A 284 -14.51 -2.93 -7.99
C ASN A 284 -13.91 -2.04 -6.90
N ASP A 285 -12.90 -2.53 -6.16
CA ASP A 285 -12.19 -1.79 -5.11
C ASP A 285 -11.19 -0.75 -5.68
N LEU A 286 -10.92 -0.82 -6.99
CA LEU A 286 -9.98 0.06 -7.67
C LEU A 286 -10.70 1.24 -8.33
N LYS A 287 -10.23 2.44 -8.02
CA LYS A 287 -10.69 3.68 -8.68
C LYS A 287 -10.06 3.80 -10.07
N HIS A 288 -10.66 4.63 -10.92
CA HIS A 288 -10.13 4.92 -12.25
C HIS A 288 -8.65 5.36 -12.20
N ASP A 289 -8.31 6.32 -11.32
CA ASP A 289 -6.93 6.82 -11.18
C ASP A 289 -5.94 5.74 -10.69
N GLU A 290 -6.42 4.78 -9.89
CA GLU A 290 -5.60 3.66 -9.42
C GLU A 290 -5.33 2.65 -10.55
N LEU A 291 -6.31 2.39 -11.42
CA LEU A 291 -6.10 1.61 -12.65
C LEU A 291 -5.07 2.29 -13.54
N GLU A 292 -5.24 3.59 -13.81
CA GLU A 292 -4.30 4.38 -14.61
C GLU A 292 -2.88 4.37 -14.03
N LEU A 293 -2.75 4.45 -12.71
CA LEU A 293 -1.46 4.35 -12.03
C LEU A 293 -0.77 3.01 -12.28
N VAL A 294 -1.49 1.88 -12.16
CA VAL A 294 -0.96 0.54 -12.44
C VAL A 294 -0.53 0.42 -13.90
N LEU A 295 -1.36 0.87 -14.84
CA LEU A 295 -1.05 0.81 -16.26
C LEU A 295 0.18 1.66 -16.63
N LYS A 296 0.25 2.88 -16.11
CA LYS A 296 1.39 3.78 -16.30
C LYS A 296 2.68 3.17 -15.74
N LYS A 297 2.64 2.61 -14.53
CA LYS A 297 3.81 1.95 -13.93
C LYS A 297 4.23 0.70 -14.67
N SER A 298 3.28 -0.08 -15.18
CA SER A 298 3.55 -1.25 -16.02
C SER A 298 4.29 -0.86 -17.30
N ALA A 299 3.86 0.22 -17.97
CA ALA A 299 4.53 0.73 -19.17
C ALA A 299 5.97 1.19 -18.88
N ILE A 300 6.18 1.89 -17.76
CA ILE A 300 7.51 2.33 -17.33
C ILE A 300 8.42 1.12 -17.08
N LEU A 301 7.97 0.13 -16.31
CA LEU A 301 8.78 -1.05 -15.97
C LEU A 301 9.04 -1.94 -17.19
N LYS A 302 8.10 -2.02 -18.14
CA LYS A 302 8.29 -2.72 -19.42
C LYS A 302 9.41 -2.07 -20.24
N LYS A 303 9.45 -0.72 -20.30
CA LYS A 303 10.47 0.03 -21.05
C LYS A 303 11.82 0.11 -20.33
N LYS A 304 11.80 0.25 -19.00
CA LYS A 304 12.97 0.38 -18.14
C LYS A 304 12.85 -0.58 -16.95
N PRO A 305 13.34 -1.82 -17.09
CA PRO A 305 13.32 -2.79 -15.99
C PRO A 305 14.12 -2.31 -14.78
N GLU A 306 13.60 -2.57 -13.57
CA GLU A 306 14.24 -2.21 -12.30
C GLU A 306 14.48 -3.48 -11.44
N PRO A 307 15.56 -4.24 -11.69
CA PRO A 307 15.75 -5.59 -11.16
C PRO A 307 16.02 -5.68 -9.67
N ASN A 308 16.17 -4.54 -8.99
CA ASN A 308 16.42 -4.48 -7.55
C ASN A 308 15.32 -3.73 -6.79
N LEU A 309 14.20 -3.41 -7.45
CA LEU A 309 13.14 -2.59 -6.87
C LEU A 309 12.52 -3.22 -5.61
N LEU A 310 12.42 -4.54 -5.57
CA LEU A 310 11.92 -5.33 -4.43
C LEU A 310 13.04 -6.14 -3.76
N LYS A 311 14.30 -5.71 -3.88
CA LYS A 311 15.42 -6.39 -3.25
C LYS A 311 15.18 -6.58 -1.75
N ASN A 312 15.45 -7.80 -1.26
CA ASN A 312 15.25 -8.24 0.12
C ASN A 312 13.78 -8.35 0.57
N LYS A 313 12.82 -8.32 -0.37
CA LYS A 313 11.43 -8.62 -0.06
C LYS A 313 11.15 -10.11 -0.26
N ILE A 314 10.33 -10.66 0.62
CA ILE A 314 9.86 -12.05 0.52
C ILE A 314 8.37 -12.00 0.21
N ILE A 315 7.95 -12.67 -0.87
CA ILE A 315 6.55 -12.69 -1.30
C ILE A 315 6.04 -14.14 -1.25
N ALA A 316 4.92 -14.36 -0.57
CA ALA A 316 4.27 -15.66 -0.55
C ALA A 316 3.47 -15.88 -1.85
N SER A 317 3.71 -17.02 -2.50
CA SER A 317 2.94 -17.52 -3.65
C SER A 317 2.10 -18.72 -3.19
N CYS A 318 0.86 -18.48 -2.78
CA CYS A 318 -0.03 -19.48 -2.17
C CYS A 318 -1.14 -19.91 -3.14
N PHE A 319 -0.91 -21.00 -3.86
CA PHE A 319 -1.86 -21.54 -4.84
C PHE A 319 -2.54 -22.80 -4.29
N PHE A 320 -3.77 -22.64 -3.80
CA PHE A 320 -4.62 -23.75 -3.34
C PHE A 320 -5.37 -24.43 -4.50
N GLU A 321 -5.42 -23.78 -5.67
CA GLU A 321 -5.88 -24.33 -6.93
C GLU A 321 -4.76 -24.24 -7.97
N ALA A 322 -4.60 -25.29 -8.78
CA ALA A 322 -3.57 -25.34 -9.82
C ALA A 322 -3.73 -24.19 -10.84
N SER A 323 -2.61 -23.53 -11.15
CA SER A 323 -2.52 -22.54 -12.22
C SER A 323 -1.11 -22.40 -12.74
N THR A 324 -0.94 -22.57 -14.06
CA THR A 324 0.37 -22.43 -14.70
C THR A 324 0.68 -20.96 -15.02
N ARG A 325 -0.16 -20.30 -15.83
CA ARG A 325 0.09 -18.92 -16.30
C ARG A 325 0.11 -17.91 -15.16
N THR A 326 -0.91 -17.94 -14.30
CA THR A 326 -1.03 -16.94 -13.21
C THR A 326 0.15 -17.08 -12.25
N ARG A 327 0.47 -18.31 -11.81
CA ARG A 327 1.58 -18.54 -10.89
C ARG A 327 2.92 -18.16 -11.49
N LEU A 328 3.27 -18.72 -12.66
CA LEU A 328 4.58 -18.47 -13.27
C LEU A 328 4.78 -17.00 -13.65
N SER A 329 3.73 -16.29 -14.09
CA SER A 329 3.84 -14.85 -14.39
C SER A 329 4.08 -14.01 -13.14
N PHE A 330 3.36 -14.28 -12.04
CA PHE A 330 3.62 -13.64 -10.76
C PHE A 330 5.03 -13.93 -10.24
N GLU A 331 5.43 -15.21 -10.23
CA GLU A 331 6.76 -15.58 -9.74
C GLU A 331 7.88 -14.97 -10.58
N THR A 332 7.73 -14.96 -11.91
CA THR A 332 8.67 -14.29 -12.82
C THR A 332 8.74 -12.79 -12.54
N ALA A 333 7.61 -12.12 -12.30
CA ALA A 333 7.60 -10.69 -11.98
C ALA A 333 8.34 -10.39 -10.66
N ILE A 334 8.18 -11.24 -9.65
CA ILE A 334 8.87 -11.12 -8.36
C ILE A 334 10.38 -11.26 -8.54
N TYR A 335 10.85 -12.27 -9.27
CA TYR A 335 12.27 -12.45 -9.57
C TYR A 335 12.83 -11.31 -10.42
N ARG A 336 12.08 -10.84 -11.44
CA ARG A 336 12.47 -9.71 -12.28
C ARG A 336 12.58 -8.39 -11.51
N LEU A 337 12.00 -8.29 -10.32
CA LEU A 337 12.11 -7.13 -9.44
C LEU A 337 13.11 -7.34 -8.28
N GLY A 338 13.72 -8.52 -8.18
CA GLY A 338 14.79 -8.82 -7.21
C GLY A 338 14.32 -9.33 -5.85
N ALA A 339 13.06 -9.74 -5.73
CA ALA A 339 12.51 -10.32 -4.51
C ALA A 339 12.63 -11.86 -4.48
N SER A 340 12.54 -12.42 -3.28
CA SER A 340 12.50 -13.85 -3.02
C SER A 340 11.07 -14.36 -2.90
N ILE A 341 10.85 -15.64 -3.20
CA ILE A 341 9.55 -16.29 -3.12
C ILE A 341 9.59 -17.44 -2.15
N ILE A 342 8.52 -17.57 -1.36
CA ILE A 342 8.18 -18.80 -0.64
C ILE A 342 6.73 -19.15 -0.96
N GLY A 343 6.31 -20.40 -0.77
CA GLY A 343 4.91 -20.77 -0.99
C GLY A 343 4.72 -22.20 -1.48
N PHE A 344 3.59 -22.45 -2.12
CA PHE A 344 3.17 -23.77 -2.57
C PHE A 344 2.28 -23.67 -3.81
N SER A 345 2.37 -24.68 -4.67
CA SER A 345 1.65 -24.76 -5.95
C SER A 345 0.37 -25.60 -5.90
N ASP A 346 0.16 -26.36 -4.82
CA ASP A 346 -1.06 -27.09 -4.55
C ASP A 346 -1.45 -27.00 -3.06
N GLY A 347 -2.75 -27.08 -2.80
CA GLY A 347 -3.30 -27.12 -1.45
C GLY A 347 -3.29 -28.51 -0.82
N ASN A 348 -2.80 -29.55 -1.50
CA ASN A 348 -2.93 -30.94 -1.07
C ASN A 348 -1.88 -31.36 -0.05
N ASN A 349 -0.77 -30.64 0.05
CA ASN A 349 0.35 -30.99 0.91
C ASN A 349 0.55 -30.05 2.12
N ILE A 350 -0.40 -29.15 2.38
CA ILE A 350 -0.33 -28.18 3.48
C ILE A 350 -1.16 -28.61 4.69
N SER A 351 -0.78 -28.13 5.88
CA SER A 351 -1.44 -28.40 7.17
C SER A 351 -2.95 -28.10 7.14
N LEU A 352 -3.39 -27.11 6.36
CA LEU A 352 -4.81 -26.83 6.09
C LEU A 352 -5.59 -28.05 5.60
N SER A 353 -5.03 -28.78 4.62
CA SER A 353 -5.66 -29.96 4.02
C SER A 353 -5.46 -31.25 4.82
N LYS A 354 -4.33 -31.38 5.54
CA LYS A 354 -3.93 -32.64 6.19
C LYS A 354 -4.19 -32.69 7.69
N LYS A 355 -4.27 -31.53 8.35
CA LYS A 355 -4.37 -31.40 9.81
C LYS A 355 -5.55 -30.53 10.27
N GLY A 356 -6.38 -30.08 9.34
CA GLY A 356 -7.60 -29.31 9.64
C GLY A 356 -7.35 -27.86 10.06
N GLU A 357 -6.18 -27.28 9.72
CA GLU A 357 -5.88 -25.87 9.99
C GLU A 357 -6.79 -24.94 9.17
N SER A 358 -7.26 -23.84 9.74
CA SER A 358 -8.14 -22.91 9.02
C SER A 358 -7.36 -22.03 8.04
N LEU A 359 -8.04 -21.50 7.01
CA LEU A 359 -7.43 -20.54 6.08
C LEU A 359 -6.98 -19.26 6.81
N ALA A 360 -7.71 -18.86 7.86
CA ALA A 360 -7.37 -17.71 8.69
C ALA A 360 -6.05 -17.93 9.45
N ASP A 361 -5.87 -19.10 10.06
CA ASP A 361 -4.66 -19.43 10.79
C ASP A 361 -3.46 -19.56 9.85
N THR A 362 -3.66 -20.24 8.71
CA THR A 362 -2.65 -20.37 7.66
C THR A 362 -2.14 -19.00 7.21
N ILE A 363 -3.05 -18.06 6.92
CA ILE A 363 -2.69 -16.71 6.48
C ILE A 363 -2.05 -15.91 7.61
N SER A 364 -2.52 -16.05 8.84
CA SER A 364 -1.94 -15.37 10.01
C SER A 364 -0.48 -15.78 10.21
N VAL A 365 -0.18 -17.08 10.12
CA VAL A 365 1.18 -17.61 10.21
C VAL A 365 2.03 -17.12 9.04
N ILE A 366 1.57 -17.29 7.80
CA ILE A 366 2.32 -16.88 6.59
C ILE A 366 2.62 -15.38 6.62
N SER A 367 1.67 -14.55 7.07
CA SER A 367 1.84 -13.09 7.14
C SER A 367 2.99 -12.64 8.04
N SER A 368 3.42 -13.47 9.00
CA SER A 368 4.56 -13.18 9.86
C SER A 368 5.91 -13.33 9.16
N TYR A 369 5.96 -14.02 8.00
CA TYR A 369 7.20 -14.35 7.29
C TYR A 369 7.46 -13.51 6.04
N VAL A 370 6.43 -12.84 5.50
CA VAL A 370 6.47 -12.26 4.15
C VAL A 370 6.02 -10.80 4.12
N ASP A 371 6.45 -10.09 3.08
CA ASP A 371 6.09 -8.69 2.82
C ASP A 371 4.81 -8.54 1.98
N ALA A 372 4.37 -9.61 1.30
CA ALA A 372 3.13 -9.67 0.52
C ALA A 372 2.66 -11.12 0.34
N ILE A 373 1.35 -11.31 0.14
CA ILE A 373 0.75 -12.62 -0.13
C ILE A 373 0.01 -12.58 -1.47
N ILE A 374 0.34 -13.48 -2.38
CA ILE A 374 -0.44 -13.78 -3.56
C ILE A 374 -1.22 -15.05 -3.27
N ILE A 375 -2.54 -15.00 -3.40
CA ILE A 375 -3.41 -16.13 -3.09
C ILE A 375 -4.31 -16.48 -4.27
N ARG A 376 -4.38 -17.77 -4.59
CA ARG A 376 -5.41 -18.35 -5.47
C ARG A 376 -6.11 -19.49 -4.75
N HIS A 377 -7.44 -19.49 -4.75
CA HIS A 377 -8.21 -20.45 -3.97
C HIS A 377 -9.54 -20.81 -4.65
N PRO A 378 -10.03 -22.06 -4.55
CA PRO A 378 -11.23 -22.51 -5.28
C PRO A 378 -12.54 -21.90 -4.74
N GLN A 379 -12.56 -21.53 -3.46
CA GLN A 379 -13.74 -20.89 -2.83
C GLN A 379 -13.78 -19.37 -3.06
N GLU A 380 -14.94 -18.86 -3.43
CA GLU A 380 -15.21 -17.42 -3.56
C GLU A 380 -15.05 -16.68 -2.23
N GLY A 381 -14.53 -15.45 -2.27
CA GLY A 381 -14.35 -14.61 -1.08
C GLY A 381 -13.16 -15.00 -0.20
N SER A 382 -12.46 -16.10 -0.50
CA SER A 382 -11.24 -16.55 0.18
C SER A 382 -10.13 -15.50 0.21
N ALA A 383 -9.90 -14.78 -0.90
CA ALA A 383 -8.92 -13.69 -0.94
C ALA A 383 -9.31 -12.52 -0.02
N ARG A 384 -10.62 -12.23 0.09
CA ARG A 384 -11.14 -11.22 1.02
C ARG A 384 -10.98 -11.67 2.48
N LEU A 385 -11.19 -12.96 2.75
CA LEU A 385 -10.95 -13.54 4.06
C LEU A 385 -9.47 -13.46 4.44
N ALA A 386 -8.58 -13.88 3.54
CA ALA A 386 -7.13 -13.77 3.73
C ALA A 386 -6.70 -12.33 4.03
N ALA A 387 -7.24 -11.35 3.30
CA ALA A 387 -6.97 -9.93 3.56
C ALA A 387 -7.30 -9.50 5.00
N LYS A 388 -8.34 -10.06 5.63
CA LYS A 388 -8.72 -9.75 7.03
C LYS A 388 -7.72 -10.29 8.06
N PHE A 389 -7.06 -11.42 7.78
CA PHE A 389 -6.13 -12.11 8.69
C PHE A 389 -4.64 -11.89 8.35
N SER A 390 -4.36 -11.09 7.32
CA SER A 390 -3.02 -10.83 6.81
C SER A 390 -2.17 -9.85 7.63
N ASN A 391 -2.65 -9.35 8.78
CA ASN A 391 -1.89 -8.49 9.70
C ASN A 391 -1.17 -7.30 9.02
N SER A 392 -1.86 -6.57 8.13
CA SER A 392 -1.34 -5.42 7.36
C SER A 392 -0.36 -5.78 6.22
N ILE A 393 -0.17 -7.06 5.92
CA ILE A 393 0.54 -7.54 4.73
C ILE A 393 -0.41 -7.50 3.53
N PRO A 394 -0.07 -6.84 2.41
CA PRO A 394 -0.95 -6.75 1.26
C PRO A 394 -1.21 -8.14 0.64
N VAL A 395 -2.49 -8.42 0.40
CA VAL A 395 -2.97 -9.63 -0.27
C VAL A 395 -3.38 -9.30 -1.70
N PHE A 396 -2.87 -10.09 -2.65
CA PHE A 396 -3.16 -10.02 -4.08
C PHE A 396 -3.98 -11.25 -4.49
N ASN A 397 -5.20 -11.01 -4.98
CA ASN A 397 -6.09 -12.06 -5.46
C ASN A 397 -5.66 -12.52 -6.86
N ALA A 398 -5.14 -13.74 -6.95
CA ALA A 398 -4.80 -14.45 -8.18
C ALA A 398 -5.95 -15.36 -8.70
N GLY A 399 -7.12 -15.26 -8.08
CA GLY A 399 -8.36 -15.96 -8.43
C GLY A 399 -9.04 -16.57 -7.20
N ASP A 400 -10.28 -16.21 -6.92
CA ASP A 400 -11.11 -16.77 -5.84
C ASP A 400 -12.41 -17.37 -6.38
N GLY A 401 -12.38 -18.68 -6.71
CA GLY A 401 -13.51 -19.36 -7.33
C GLY A 401 -13.98 -18.69 -8.62
N SER A 402 -15.30 -18.52 -8.79
CA SER A 402 -15.91 -17.79 -9.91
C SER A 402 -16.05 -16.28 -9.69
N ASN A 403 -15.59 -15.74 -8.56
CA ASN A 403 -15.86 -14.36 -8.17
C ASN A 403 -15.01 -13.33 -8.94
N GLN A 404 -13.69 -13.26 -8.70
CA GLN A 404 -12.84 -12.20 -9.27
C GLN A 404 -11.48 -12.73 -9.74
N HIS A 405 -10.88 -12.02 -10.72
CA HIS A 405 -9.48 -12.20 -11.10
C HIS A 405 -8.84 -10.85 -11.49
N PRO A 406 -8.52 -9.97 -10.51
CA PRO A 406 -8.18 -8.58 -10.78
C PRO A 406 -6.91 -8.40 -11.61
N THR A 407 -5.87 -9.22 -11.38
CA THR A 407 -4.63 -9.09 -12.15
C THR A 407 -4.73 -9.54 -13.60
N GLN A 408 -5.66 -10.46 -13.93
CA GLN A 408 -5.99 -10.77 -15.31
C GLN A 408 -6.65 -9.55 -15.97
N THR A 409 -7.62 -8.91 -15.31
CA THR A 409 -8.21 -7.69 -15.86
C THR A 409 -7.20 -6.56 -16.04
N LEU A 410 -6.25 -6.39 -15.11
CA LEU A 410 -5.20 -5.37 -15.24
C LEU A 410 -4.31 -5.61 -16.47
N LEU A 411 -3.94 -6.86 -16.75
CA LEU A 411 -3.16 -7.18 -17.96
C LEU A 411 -3.99 -7.01 -19.24
N ASP A 412 -5.27 -7.35 -19.19
CA ASP A 412 -6.19 -7.16 -20.32
C ASP A 412 -6.32 -5.66 -20.66
N LEU A 413 -6.55 -4.80 -19.65
CA LEU A 413 -6.55 -3.35 -19.82
C LEU A 413 -5.22 -2.84 -20.37
N PHE A 414 -4.09 -3.34 -19.87
CA PHE A 414 -2.77 -2.95 -20.36
C PHE A 414 -2.60 -3.29 -21.84
N THR A 415 -3.04 -4.47 -22.25
CA THR A 415 -2.94 -4.95 -23.63
C THR A 415 -3.86 -4.14 -24.55
N ILE A 416 -5.10 -3.86 -24.12
CA ILE A 416 -6.02 -2.99 -24.87
C ILE A 416 -5.42 -1.59 -25.01
N LYS A 417 -4.90 -1.00 -23.93
CA LYS A 417 -4.30 0.33 -23.97
C LYS A 417 -3.06 0.39 -24.85
N GLU A 418 -2.22 -0.64 -24.83
CA GLU A 418 -1.00 -0.69 -25.65
C GLU A 418 -1.32 -0.82 -27.15
N THR A 419 -2.36 -1.58 -27.49
CA THR A 419 -2.72 -1.84 -28.88
C THR A 419 -3.65 -0.79 -29.48
N GLN A 420 -4.53 -0.21 -28.68
CA GLN A 420 -5.50 0.81 -29.11
C GLN A 420 -5.09 2.24 -28.75
N TYR A 421 -4.00 2.40 -27.99
CA TYR A 421 -3.49 3.67 -27.44
C TYR A 421 -4.47 4.40 -26.50
N ARG A 422 -5.62 3.80 -26.18
CA ARG A 422 -6.70 4.37 -25.38
C ARG A 422 -7.50 3.27 -24.67
N LEU A 423 -8.30 3.67 -23.68
CA LEU A 423 -9.29 2.81 -23.01
C LEU A 423 -10.72 3.38 -23.07
N ASP A 424 -10.88 4.60 -23.60
CA ASP A 424 -12.16 5.25 -23.86
C ASP A 424 -12.55 5.12 -25.33
N ASN A 425 -13.85 5.22 -25.61
CA ASN A 425 -14.40 5.20 -26.97
C ASN A 425 -13.94 3.97 -27.77
N LEU A 426 -14.13 2.79 -27.16
CA LEU A 426 -13.85 1.49 -27.74
C LEU A 426 -15.13 0.68 -27.95
N ASN A 427 -15.18 -0.04 -29.07
CA ASN A 427 -16.18 -1.04 -29.36
C ASN A 427 -15.63 -2.42 -28.98
N ILE A 428 -16.14 -3.03 -27.91
CA ILE A 428 -15.61 -4.27 -27.32
C ILE A 428 -16.62 -5.39 -27.44
N ALA A 429 -16.27 -6.46 -28.14
CA ALA A 429 -17.04 -7.70 -28.16
C ALA A 429 -16.52 -8.70 -27.13
N MET A 430 -17.43 -9.36 -26.40
CA MET A 430 -17.12 -10.50 -25.53
C MET A 430 -17.90 -11.72 -26.00
N VAL A 431 -17.20 -12.83 -26.23
CA VAL A 431 -17.75 -14.01 -26.90
C VAL A 431 -17.49 -15.27 -26.10
N GLY A 432 -18.51 -16.11 -25.94
CA GLY A 432 -18.39 -17.45 -25.37
C GLY A 432 -19.23 -17.63 -24.09
N ASP A 433 -18.63 -18.17 -23.05
CA ASP A 433 -19.25 -18.30 -21.73
C ASP A 433 -19.17 -16.97 -20.97
N LEU A 434 -20.26 -16.21 -21.02
CA LEU A 434 -20.36 -14.92 -20.34
C LEU A 434 -20.98 -15.05 -18.94
N LYS A 435 -21.72 -16.12 -18.66
CA LYS A 435 -22.36 -16.35 -17.36
C LYS A 435 -21.35 -16.68 -16.27
N TYR A 436 -20.37 -17.53 -16.59
CA TYR A 436 -19.39 -18.05 -15.63
C TYR A 436 -17.97 -17.50 -15.84
N GLY A 437 -17.77 -16.73 -16.91
CA GLY A 437 -16.49 -16.10 -17.23
C GLY A 437 -16.11 -14.97 -16.28
N ARG A 438 -15.47 -15.30 -15.14
CA ARG A 438 -14.97 -14.29 -14.17
C ARG A 438 -14.12 -13.18 -14.80
N THR A 439 -13.39 -13.49 -15.87
CA THR A 439 -12.53 -12.53 -16.59
C THR A 439 -13.35 -11.47 -17.31
N VAL A 440 -14.44 -11.86 -17.99
CA VAL A 440 -15.32 -10.90 -18.69
C VAL A 440 -16.13 -10.06 -17.72
N HIS A 441 -16.52 -10.60 -16.56
CA HIS A 441 -17.19 -9.81 -15.51
C HIS A 441 -16.27 -8.69 -15.00
N SER A 442 -15.07 -9.06 -14.56
CA SER A 442 -14.09 -8.08 -14.05
C SER A 442 -13.65 -7.09 -15.14
N LEU A 443 -13.44 -7.53 -16.38
CA LEU A 443 -13.06 -6.66 -17.49
C LEU A 443 -14.17 -5.68 -17.88
N THR A 444 -15.43 -6.13 -17.92
CA THR A 444 -16.59 -5.25 -18.17
C THR A 444 -16.69 -4.18 -17.09
N GLN A 445 -16.58 -4.56 -15.81
CA GLN A 445 -16.61 -3.61 -14.69
C GLN A 445 -15.48 -2.58 -14.76
N ALA A 446 -14.29 -2.98 -15.20
CA ALA A 446 -13.16 -2.09 -15.35
C ALA A 446 -13.34 -1.12 -16.53
N LEU A 447 -13.69 -1.64 -17.71
CA LEU A 447 -13.92 -0.83 -18.92
C LEU A 447 -15.15 0.09 -18.76
N ALA A 448 -16.10 -0.24 -17.89
CA ALA A 448 -17.21 0.61 -17.49
C ALA A 448 -16.80 1.79 -16.56
N LYS A 449 -15.51 1.93 -16.21
CA LYS A 449 -14.95 3.13 -15.57
C LYS A 449 -14.35 4.11 -16.60
N TYR A 450 -14.36 3.75 -17.88
CA TYR A 450 -13.89 4.57 -18.99
C TYR A 450 -15.10 5.04 -19.82
N LYS A 451 -14.95 6.19 -20.47
CA LYS A 451 -16.03 6.92 -21.13
C LYS A 451 -16.30 6.35 -22.52
N LYS A 452 -17.58 6.37 -22.92
CA LYS A 452 -18.05 6.08 -24.27
C LYS A 452 -17.67 4.70 -24.83
N ASN A 453 -17.35 3.74 -23.97
CA ASN A 453 -17.19 2.36 -24.42
C ASN A 453 -18.55 1.76 -24.78
N LYS A 454 -18.56 0.88 -25.78
CA LYS A 454 -19.74 0.13 -26.21
C LYS A 454 -19.44 -1.36 -26.15
N PHE A 455 -20.34 -2.13 -25.57
CA PHE A 455 -20.18 -3.58 -25.40
C PHE A 455 -21.08 -4.37 -26.36
N PHE A 456 -20.55 -5.45 -26.91
CA PHE A 456 -21.28 -6.43 -27.69
C PHE A 456 -21.13 -7.80 -27.02
N PHE A 457 -22.23 -8.40 -26.61
CA PHE A 457 -22.24 -9.68 -25.91
C PHE A 457 -22.76 -10.78 -26.83
N ILE A 458 -21.92 -11.79 -27.07
CA ILE A 458 -22.22 -12.94 -27.93
C ILE A 458 -22.07 -14.20 -27.09
N SER A 459 -23.19 -14.88 -26.84
CA SER A 459 -23.22 -16.11 -26.05
C SER A 459 -24.45 -16.95 -26.40
N PRO A 460 -24.41 -18.27 -26.14
CA PRO A 460 -25.63 -19.07 -26.03
C PRO A 460 -26.60 -18.46 -25.01
N ASP A 461 -27.90 -18.74 -25.16
CA ASP A 461 -28.95 -18.30 -24.22
C ASP A 461 -28.70 -18.76 -22.78
N ALA A 462 -28.17 -19.97 -22.61
CA ALA A 462 -27.83 -20.53 -21.30
C ALA A 462 -26.66 -19.82 -20.60
N LEU A 463 -25.81 -19.10 -21.35
CA LEU A 463 -24.53 -18.54 -20.90
C LEU A 463 -24.46 -17.01 -21.03
N THR A 464 -25.61 -16.34 -20.92
CA THR A 464 -25.69 -14.88 -21.01
C THR A 464 -24.96 -14.16 -19.89
N MET A 465 -24.55 -12.91 -20.18
CA MET A 465 -23.95 -12.03 -19.19
C MET A 465 -24.91 -11.85 -18.00
N PRO A 466 -24.46 -12.03 -16.74
CA PRO A 466 -25.33 -11.92 -15.58
C PRO A 466 -26.03 -10.58 -15.46
N ASN A 467 -27.28 -10.58 -14.96
CA ASN A 467 -28.11 -9.39 -14.84
C ASN A 467 -27.42 -8.25 -14.08
N TYR A 468 -26.72 -8.54 -12.98
CA TYR A 468 -26.03 -7.51 -12.20
C TYR A 468 -24.97 -6.72 -12.99
N ILE A 469 -24.36 -7.31 -14.04
CA ILE A 469 -23.45 -6.59 -14.94
C ILE A 469 -24.24 -5.72 -15.91
N ASN A 470 -25.31 -6.27 -16.49
CA ASN A 470 -26.17 -5.53 -17.42
C ASN A 470 -26.83 -4.33 -16.74
N ASP A 471 -27.33 -4.50 -15.52
CA ASP A 471 -27.92 -3.46 -14.68
C ASP A 471 -26.90 -2.36 -14.37
N MET A 472 -25.66 -2.73 -14.02
CA MET A 472 -24.57 -1.78 -13.79
C MET A 472 -24.25 -0.96 -15.06
N LEU A 473 -24.28 -1.57 -16.24
CA LEU A 473 -24.08 -0.85 -17.51
C LEU A 473 -25.26 0.10 -17.80
N LEU A 474 -26.49 -0.31 -17.52
CA LEU A 474 -27.69 0.51 -17.67
C LEU A 474 -27.67 1.72 -16.73
N GLU A 475 -27.35 1.52 -15.45
CA GLU A 475 -27.21 2.59 -14.44
C GLU A 475 -26.16 3.63 -14.86
N LYS A 476 -25.05 3.17 -15.44
CA LYS A 476 -23.99 4.03 -15.94
C LYS A 476 -24.26 4.61 -17.33
N LYS A 477 -25.40 4.31 -17.93
CA LYS A 477 -25.79 4.74 -19.30
C LYS A 477 -24.75 4.33 -20.36
N ILE A 478 -24.18 3.14 -20.21
CA ILE A 478 -23.22 2.57 -21.15
C ILE A 478 -23.98 1.71 -22.16
N SER A 479 -23.74 1.96 -23.46
CA SER A 479 -24.40 1.21 -24.53
C SER A 479 -23.87 -0.21 -24.58
N TRP A 480 -24.78 -1.19 -24.56
CA TRP A 480 -24.46 -2.58 -24.83
C TRP A 480 -25.53 -3.23 -25.72
N THR A 481 -25.17 -4.27 -26.45
CA THR A 481 -26.08 -5.00 -27.34
C THR A 481 -25.77 -6.48 -27.31
N ARG A 482 -26.81 -7.31 -27.29
CA ARG A 482 -26.67 -8.75 -27.47
C ARG A 482 -26.70 -9.09 -28.96
N CYS A 483 -25.70 -9.82 -29.43
CA CYS A 483 -25.56 -10.22 -30.82
C CYS A 483 -25.58 -11.75 -30.92
N GLN A 484 -26.04 -12.28 -32.05
CA GLN A 484 -26.09 -13.73 -32.27
C GLN A 484 -24.77 -14.26 -32.83
N ASN A 485 -24.12 -13.50 -33.72
CA ASN A 485 -22.93 -13.93 -34.45
C ASN A 485 -21.83 -12.86 -34.43
N ILE A 486 -20.58 -13.28 -34.64
CA ILE A 486 -19.41 -12.36 -34.64
C ILE A 486 -19.38 -11.53 -35.93
N GLU A 487 -19.81 -12.13 -37.04
CA GLU A 487 -19.80 -11.58 -38.40
C GLU A 487 -20.61 -10.28 -38.52
N GLU A 488 -21.65 -10.12 -37.71
CA GLU A 488 -22.53 -8.94 -37.71
C GLU A 488 -21.84 -7.68 -37.17
N ILE A 489 -20.81 -7.85 -36.35
CA ILE A 489 -20.16 -6.74 -35.63
C ILE A 489 -18.67 -6.62 -35.93
N ILE A 490 -18.08 -7.57 -36.67
CA ILE A 490 -16.63 -7.65 -36.87
C ILE A 490 -16.02 -6.41 -37.52
N SER A 491 -16.78 -5.73 -38.39
CA SER A 491 -16.38 -4.47 -39.03
C SER A 491 -16.39 -3.26 -38.08
N ASP A 492 -17.04 -3.39 -36.92
CA ASP A 492 -17.26 -2.29 -36.00
C ASP A 492 -16.48 -2.37 -34.69
N ILE A 493 -15.87 -3.50 -34.38
CA ILE A 493 -15.20 -3.71 -33.09
C ILE A 493 -13.70 -3.40 -33.14
N ASP A 494 -13.20 -2.86 -32.03
CA ASP A 494 -11.78 -2.61 -31.79
C ASP A 494 -11.13 -3.77 -31.04
N ILE A 495 -11.90 -4.46 -30.17
CA ILE A 495 -11.44 -5.59 -29.36
C ILE A 495 -12.44 -6.75 -29.48
N LEU A 496 -11.93 -7.94 -29.80
CA LEU A 496 -12.67 -9.20 -29.73
C LEU A 496 -12.12 -10.05 -28.59
N TYR A 497 -12.82 -10.09 -27.46
CA TYR A 497 -12.43 -10.83 -26.27
C TYR A 497 -13.15 -12.18 -26.23
N MET A 498 -12.44 -13.24 -26.59
CA MET A 498 -12.94 -14.61 -26.65
C MET A 498 -12.79 -15.30 -25.29
N THR A 499 -13.74 -16.14 -24.90
CA THR A 499 -13.67 -16.97 -23.69
C THR A 499 -13.87 -18.45 -23.98
N ARG A 500 -13.23 -19.27 -23.15
CA ARG A 500 -13.41 -20.72 -23.16
C ARG A 500 -14.79 -21.11 -22.61
N VAL A 501 -15.50 -21.95 -23.35
CA VAL A 501 -16.71 -22.63 -22.82
C VAL A 501 -16.27 -23.69 -21.80
N GLN A 502 -16.70 -23.56 -20.54
CA GLN A 502 -16.26 -24.43 -19.45
C GLN A 502 -17.04 -25.75 -19.45
N LYS A 503 -16.45 -26.81 -20.00
CA LYS A 503 -17.06 -28.15 -20.09
C LYS A 503 -17.53 -28.66 -18.73
N GLU A 504 -16.76 -28.37 -17.69
CA GLU A 504 -17.02 -28.80 -16.31
C GLU A 504 -18.26 -28.16 -15.66
N ARG A 505 -18.92 -27.19 -16.33
CA ARG A 505 -20.09 -26.47 -15.80
C ARG A 505 -21.37 -26.64 -16.62
N LEU A 506 -21.31 -27.46 -17.68
CA LEU A 506 -22.40 -27.66 -18.63
C LEU A 506 -22.71 -29.14 -18.81
N GLU A 507 -23.98 -29.45 -19.02
CA GLU A 507 -24.41 -30.77 -19.45
C GLU A 507 -23.82 -31.10 -20.85
N SER A 508 -23.53 -32.37 -21.10
CA SER A 508 -22.78 -32.82 -22.29
C SER A 508 -23.37 -32.38 -23.64
N THR A 509 -24.71 -32.28 -23.73
CA THR A 509 -25.44 -31.87 -24.94
C THR A 509 -25.43 -30.35 -25.16
N GLU A 510 -25.57 -29.56 -24.09
CA GLU A 510 -25.47 -28.10 -24.13
C GLU A 510 -24.05 -27.65 -24.49
N TYR A 511 -23.04 -28.35 -23.94
CA TYR A 511 -21.64 -28.11 -24.27
C TYR A 511 -21.35 -28.32 -25.76
N ALA A 512 -21.84 -29.42 -26.36
CA ALA A 512 -21.61 -29.71 -27.77
C ALA A 512 -22.21 -28.64 -28.70
N ASN A 513 -23.44 -28.18 -28.41
CA ASN A 513 -24.13 -27.14 -29.17
C ASN A 513 -23.50 -25.75 -29.00
N ALA A 514 -23.03 -25.42 -27.79
CA ALA A 514 -22.32 -24.17 -27.54
C ALA A 514 -20.94 -24.15 -28.23
N LYS A 515 -20.24 -25.29 -28.23
CA LYS A 515 -18.89 -25.42 -28.80
C LYS A 515 -18.86 -25.20 -30.32
N SER A 516 -19.86 -25.67 -31.06
CA SER A 516 -19.86 -25.57 -32.53
C SER A 516 -20.21 -24.18 -33.07
N LYS A 517 -20.87 -23.32 -32.27
CA LYS A 517 -21.41 -22.04 -32.74
C LYS A 517 -20.43 -20.86 -32.71
N PHE A 518 -19.37 -20.92 -31.89
CA PHE A 518 -18.54 -19.73 -31.60
C PHE A 518 -17.05 -19.95 -31.89
N ILE A 519 -16.73 -20.67 -32.97
CA ILE A 519 -15.35 -20.90 -33.40
C ILE A 519 -14.87 -19.74 -34.27
N LEU A 520 -13.88 -19.01 -33.79
CA LEU A 520 -13.24 -17.94 -34.55
C LEU A 520 -12.24 -18.52 -35.57
N ASN A 521 -12.44 -18.19 -36.84
CA ASN A 521 -11.56 -18.59 -37.94
C ASN A 521 -11.21 -17.39 -38.83
N THR A 522 -10.22 -17.56 -39.71
CA THR A 522 -9.71 -16.49 -40.57
C THR A 522 -10.72 -15.93 -41.57
N LYS A 523 -11.78 -16.67 -41.92
CA LYS A 523 -12.82 -16.19 -42.85
C LYS A 523 -13.65 -15.06 -42.22
N ILE A 524 -13.91 -15.15 -40.91
CA ILE A 524 -14.66 -14.14 -40.15
C ILE A 524 -13.90 -12.81 -40.13
N LEU A 525 -12.57 -12.86 -40.12
CA LEU A 525 -11.69 -11.69 -40.01
C LEU A 525 -11.55 -10.88 -41.30
N LYS A 526 -12.15 -11.31 -42.42
CA LYS A 526 -11.98 -10.69 -43.74
C LYS A 526 -12.39 -9.20 -43.76
N ASN A 527 -13.40 -8.84 -42.96
CA ASN A 527 -13.91 -7.47 -42.85
C ASN A 527 -13.54 -6.80 -41.52
N ALA A 528 -12.59 -7.37 -40.77
CA ALA A 528 -12.15 -6.80 -39.51
C ALA A 528 -11.42 -5.47 -39.72
N ARG A 529 -11.61 -4.53 -38.80
CA ARG A 529 -10.83 -3.29 -38.78
C ARG A 529 -9.35 -3.59 -38.65
N SER A 530 -8.50 -2.80 -39.31
CA SER A 530 -7.04 -2.98 -39.23
C SER A 530 -6.47 -2.84 -37.81
N ASN A 531 -7.14 -2.08 -36.94
CA ASN A 531 -6.77 -1.94 -35.52
C ASN A 531 -7.37 -3.02 -34.61
N LEU A 532 -8.21 -3.93 -35.10
CA LEU A 532 -8.82 -4.98 -34.29
C LEU A 532 -7.73 -5.77 -33.56
N LYS A 533 -7.96 -6.07 -32.27
CA LYS A 533 -7.18 -7.06 -31.53
C LYS A 533 -8.02 -8.17 -30.95
N ILE A 534 -7.55 -9.41 -31.11
CA ILE A 534 -8.16 -10.61 -30.55
C ILE A 534 -7.48 -10.91 -29.22
N LEU A 535 -8.27 -10.94 -28.15
CA LEU A 535 -7.80 -11.26 -26.80
C LEU A 535 -8.46 -12.55 -26.34
N HIS A 536 -7.71 -13.34 -25.57
CA HIS A 536 -8.21 -14.55 -24.93
C HIS A 536 -7.48 -14.74 -23.60
N PRO A 537 -8.18 -15.01 -22.47
CA PRO A 537 -7.54 -15.18 -21.16
C PRO A 537 -6.71 -16.47 -21.06
N LEU A 538 -6.94 -17.38 -22.00
CA LEU A 538 -6.30 -18.69 -22.15
C LEU A 538 -6.64 -19.65 -20.98
N PRO A 539 -6.50 -20.99 -21.17
CA PRO A 539 -6.09 -21.67 -22.38
C PRO A 539 -7.25 -21.70 -23.38
N ARG A 540 -6.94 -21.65 -24.67
CA ARG A 540 -7.93 -21.99 -25.69
C ARG A 540 -7.95 -23.50 -25.90
N ILE A 541 -9.09 -24.05 -26.29
CA ILE A 541 -9.23 -25.43 -26.75
C ILE A 541 -9.39 -25.41 -28.27
N ASP A 542 -10.58 -25.04 -28.74
CA ASP A 542 -10.97 -25.05 -30.16
C ASP A 542 -11.71 -23.77 -30.59
N GLU A 543 -12.00 -22.87 -29.65
CA GLU A 543 -12.76 -21.64 -29.86
C GLU A 543 -12.05 -20.61 -30.74
N ILE A 544 -10.73 -20.76 -30.95
CA ILE A 544 -9.93 -19.96 -31.89
C ILE A 544 -9.08 -20.93 -32.71
N ASP A 545 -9.28 -20.94 -34.02
CA ASP A 545 -8.51 -21.74 -34.97
C ASP A 545 -7.02 -21.33 -34.96
N TYR A 546 -6.11 -22.30 -35.04
CA TYR A 546 -4.67 -22.05 -35.08
C TYR A 546 -4.23 -21.17 -36.26
N ALA A 547 -4.97 -21.16 -37.36
CA ALA A 547 -4.69 -20.29 -38.50
C ALA A 547 -4.80 -18.79 -38.13
N VAL A 548 -5.57 -18.45 -37.08
CA VAL A 548 -5.71 -17.08 -36.59
C VAL A 548 -4.40 -16.54 -36.00
N ASP A 549 -3.53 -17.41 -35.46
CA ASP A 549 -2.25 -17.01 -34.85
C ASP A 549 -1.30 -16.31 -35.82
N TYR A 550 -1.43 -16.62 -37.11
CA TYR A 550 -0.60 -16.07 -38.17
C TYR A 550 -1.17 -14.78 -38.76
N THR A 551 -2.30 -14.30 -38.22
CA THR A 551 -2.93 -13.04 -38.62
C THR A 551 -2.38 -11.88 -37.78
N PRO A 552 -2.50 -10.62 -38.25
CA PRO A 552 -2.04 -9.46 -37.49
C PRO A 552 -3.01 -9.04 -36.36
N TYR A 553 -4.12 -9.74 -36.17
CA TYR A 553 -5.23 -9.39 -35.27
C TYR A 553 -5.04 -9.97 -33.87
#